data_AF-A0AA42SVE8-F1
#
_entry.id   AF-A0AA42SVE8-F1
#
_cell.length_a   1.000
_cell.length_b   1.000
_cell.length_c   1.000
_cell.angle_alpha   90.00
_cell.angle_beta   90.00
_cell.angle_gamma   90.00
#
_symmetry.space_group_name_H-M   'P 1'
#
loop_
_entity.id
_entity.type
_entity.pdbx_description
1 polymer ?
#
loop_
_entity_poly.entity_id
_entity_poly.type
_entity_poly.pdbx_seq_one_letter_code
_entity_poly.pdbx_strand_id
1 'polypeptide(L)'
;MQQPVVGDNWAKSLARKFIKFSESWLIKTLIRPIVFLLPPTLLTAAATRQGIATELQKLLPEQVANFIDQSALLILVGAYIYIVLIKAIYALIKDYSKPSRELSVSDILAINKALEIVVTDKYKRMSEEAKLANKQPNICAAQTFSKITKPEQQIALLIASIKRVFEHLDENNTLFRVGLLRVSNSKPTDWVAFEPISHPPRTEPQQLSAPSSTVSAAIKRKSIVVIEDIQNELSKSNKDKRNFLEGNTQKGDQGSQICYPIVHASTGKIEYVITIAGNKKACLTSKHAELYSWILEQFALRISLEHSLLILKEKSDATPKAA
;
A
#
# COMPACT_ATOMS: atom_id res chain seq x y z
N MET A 1 -11.33 -9.51 8.32
CA MET A 1 -10.44 -8.36 8.06
C MET A 1 -9.44 -8.78 6.99
N GLN A 2 -9.53 -8.20 5.79
CA GLN A 2 -8.57 -8.45 4.71
C GLN A 2 -7.22 -7.87 5.15
N GLN A 3 -6.16 -8.68 5.07
CA GLN A 3 -4.79 -8.19 5.26
C GLN A 3 -4.46 -7.24 4.12
N PRO A 4 -3.78 -6.10 4.37
CA PRO A 4 -3.38 -5.19 3.31
C PRO A 4 -2.54 -5.93 2.26
N VAL A 5 -2.81 -5.64 0.98
CA VAL A 5 -2.13 -6.21 -0.21
C VAL A 5 -0.64 -5.80 -0.29
N VAL A 6 -0.19 -4.94 0.63
CA VAL A 6 1.22 -4.80 0.98
C VAL A 6 1.37 -5.20 2.44
N GLY A 7 1.96 -6.38 2.67
CA GLY A 7 2.57 -6.66 3.95
C GLY A 7 3.60 -5.57 4.20
N ASP A 8 3.46 -4.87 5.32
CA ASP A 8 4.60 -4.21 5.96
C ASP A 8 5.84 -5.08 5.77
N ASN A 9 6.98 -4.49 5.44
CA ASN A 9 8.23 -5.21 5.66
C ASN A 9 8.16 -5.72 7.10
N TRP A 10 8.34 -7.01 7.34
CA TRP A 10 8.07 -7.69 8.63
C TRP A 10 8.54 -6.84 9.81
N ALA A 11 9.67 -6.16 9.62
CA ALA A 11 10.38 -5.37 10.62
C ALA A 11 9.60 -4.10 10.97
N LYS A 12 8.98 -3.44 9.99
CA LYS A 12 8.16 -2.25 10.21
C LYS A 12 6.83 -2.60 10.89
N SER A 13 6.25 -3.77 10.55
CA SER A 13 5.07 -4.28 11.24
C SER A 13 5.36 -4.58 12.71
N LEU A 14 6.47 -5.29 12.96
CA LEU A 14 6.93 -5.58 14.32
C LEU A 14 7.25 -4.30 15.09
N ALA A 15 7.92 -3.33 14.47
CA ALA A 15 8.19 -2.03 15.08
C ALA A 15 6.89 -1.31 15.46
N ARG A 16 5.89 -1.26 14.58
CA ARG A 16 4.57 -0.67 14.91
C ARG A 16 3.86 -1.41 16.03
N LYS A 17 3.84 -2.75 16.00
CA LYS A 17 3.25 -3.57 17.07
C LYS A 17 3.96 -3.35 18.40
N PHE A 18 5.30 -3.30 18.38
CA PHE A 18 6.12 -3.00 19.53
C PHE A 18 5.83 -1.61 20.09
N ILE A 19 5.77 -0.58 19.24
CA ILE A 19 5.44 0.78 19.68
C ILE A 19 4.04 0.83 20.29
N LYS A 20 3.03 0.25 19.62
CA LYS A 20 1.66 0.20 20.13
C LYS A 20 1.57 -0.54 21.48
N PHE A 21 2.30 -1.64 21.63
CA PHE A 21 2.42 -2.36 22.89
C PHE A 21 3.11 -1.48 23.95
N SER A 22 4.24 -0.87 23.62
CA SER A 22 5.02 -0.01 24.52
C SER A 22 4.31 1.27 24.97
N GLU A 23 3.38 1.77 24.15
CA GLU A 23 2.54 2.93 24.44
C GLU A 23 1.24 2.57 25.16
N SER A 24 0.97 1.28 25.38
CA SER A 24 -0.10 0.83 26.27
C SER A 24 0.07 1.41 27.66
N TRP A 25 -1.04 1.79 28.28
CA TRP A 25 -1.04 2.42 29.60
C TRP A 25 -0.20 1.64 30.60
N LEU A 26 -0.43 0.33 30.73
CA LEU A 26 0.27 -0.55 31.68
C LEU A 26 1.78 -0.57 31.47
N ILE A 27 2.24 -0.60 30.21
CA ILE A 27 3.68 -0.62 29.93
C ILE A 27 4.29 0.74 30.21
N LYS A 28 3.60 1.81 29.84
CA LYS A 28 4.06 3.18 30.03
C LYS A 28 4.17 3.56 31.50
N THR A 29 3.24 3.11 32.37
CA THR A 29 3.23 3.45 33.80
C THR A 29 4.00 2.48 34.70
N LEU A 30 3.99 1.17 34.43
CA LEU A 30 4.63 0.18 35.31
C LEU A 30 5.96 -0.35 34.76
N ILE A 31 5.93 -0.93 33.56
CA ILE A 31 7.07 -1.69 33.04
C ILE A 31 8.21 -0.75 32.60
N ARG A 32 7.87 0.37 31.95
CA ARG A 32 8.87 1.30 31.41
C ARG A 32 9.74 1.90 32.52
N PRO A 33 9.21 2.46 33.62
CA PRO A 33 10.06 2.91 34.73
C PRO A 33 10.97 1.81 35.26
N ILE A 34 10.46 0.58 35.41
CA ILE A 34 11.25 -0.57 35.88
C ILE A 34 12.41 -0.86 34.91
N VAL A 35 12.15 -1.01 33.62
CA VAL A 35 13.19 -1.35 32.62
C VAL A 35 14.24 -0.24 32.48
N PHE A 36 13.85 1.03 32.62
CA PHE A 36 14.76 2.16 32.50
C PHE A 36 15.57 2.43 33.78
N LEU A 37 15.00 2.18 34.97
CA LEU A 37 15.63 2.55 36.24
C LEU A 37 16.23 1.35 36.97
N LEU A 38 15.60 0.19 36.95
CA LEU A 38 15.99 -0.96 37.78
C LEU A 38 17.41 -1.48 37.47
N PRO A 39 17.82 -1.69 36.20
CA PRO A 39 19.18 -2.15 35.92
C PRO A 39 20.26 -1.13 36.33
N PRO A 40 20.15 0.18 36.00
CA PRO A 40 21.04 1.21 36.53
C PRO A 40 21.09 1.27 38.05
N THR A 41 19.94 1.21 38.72
CA THR A 41 19.85 1.28 40.18
C THR A 41 20.46 0.06 40.85
N LEU A 42 20.28 -1.15 40.30
CA LEU A 42 20.94 -2.35 40.80
C LEU A 42 22.45 -2.27 40.63
N LEU A 43 22.94 -1.82 39.47
CA LEU A 43 24.37 -1.66 39.21
C LEU A 43 25.01 -0.61 40.14
N THR A 44 24.34 0.53 40.35
CA THR A 44 24.84 1.53 41.30
C THR A 44 24.74 1.08 42.75
N ALA A 45 23.68 0.36 43.13
CA ALA A 45 23.55 -0.20 44.48
C ALA A 45 24.62 -1.28 44.74
N ALA A 46 24.93 -2.11 43.74
CA ALA A 46 26.00 -3.10 43.80
C ALA A 46 27.38 -2.45 43.98
N ALA A 47 27.64 -1.35 43.25
CA ALA A 47 28.91 -0.62 43.34
C ALA A 47 29.08 0.19 44.65
N THR A 48 27.99 0.48 45.37
CA THR A 48 28.02 1.40 46.53
C THR A 48 27.69 0.73 47.87
N ARG A 49 27.05 -0.46 47.89
CA ARG A 49 26.67 -1.18 49.12
C ARG A 49 27.32 -2.56 49.18
N GLN A 50 28.19 -2.77 50.16
CA GLN A 50 28.92 -4.03 50.40
C GLN A 50 28.01 -5.26 50.56
N GLY A 51 26.84 -5.12 51.20
CA GLY A 51 25.90 -6.24 51.38
C GLY A 51 25.23 -6.71 50.07
N ILE A 52 25.04 -5.82 49.09
CA ILE A 52 24.41 -6.15 47.81
C ILE A 52 25.46 -6.66 46.82
N ALA A 53 26.68 -6.11 46.86
CA ALA A 53 27.83 -6.61 46.09
C ALA A 53 28.08 -8.09 46.37
N THR A 54 28.15 -8.48 47.65
CA THR A 54 28.44 -9.86 48.08
C THR A 54 27.37 -10.88 47.71
N GLU A 55 26.10 -10.50 47.60
CA GLU A 55 25.05 -11.38 47.07
C GLU A 55 25.05 -11.47 45.54
N LEU A 56 25.33 -10.36 44.85
CA LEU A 56 25.45 -10.36 43.38
C LEU A 56 26.67 -11.13 42.90
N GLN A 57 27.78 -11.11 43.65
CA GLN A 57 28.98 -11.90 43.37
C GLN A 57 28.72 -13.41 43.39
N LYS A 58 27.71 -13.89 44.12
CA LYS A 58 27.31 -15.31 44.13
C LYS A 58 26.48 -15.71 42.90
N LEU A 59 25.83 -14.76 42.25
CA LEU A 59 24.91 -14.98 41.13
C LEU A 59 25.56 -14.64 39.77
N LEU A 60 26.59 -13.81 39.76
CA LEU A 60 27.26 -13.36 38.55
C LEU A 60 28.60 -14.10 38.33
N PRO A 61 29.03 -14.28 37.07
CA PRO A 61 30.37 -14.81 36.77
C PRO A 61 31.48 -13.95 37.38
N GLU A 62 32.57 -14.56 37.86
CA GLU A 62 33.70 -13.90 38.53
C GLU A 62 34.26 -12.68 37.76
N GLN A 63 34.25 -12.74 36.43
CA GLN A 63 34.72 -11.66 35.56
C GLN A 63 33.87 -10.39 35.69
N VAL A 64 32.56 -10.54 35.87
CA VAL A 64 31.61 -9.42 36.02
C VAL A 64 31.66 -8.88 37.45
N ALA A 65 31.79 -9.78 38.43
CA ALA A 65 31.98 -9.45 39.84
C ALA A 65 33.23 -8.58 40.08
N ASN A 66 34.38 -9.02 39.56
CA ASN A 66 35.65 -8.30 39.69
C ASN A 66 35.62 -6.94 38.98
N PHE A 67 34.93 -6.83 37.85
CA PHE A 67 34.74 -5.55 37.16
C PHE A 67 33.92 -4.57 37.99
N ILE A 68 32.87 -5.05 38.68
CA ILE A 68 32.00 -4.21 39.51
C ILE A 68 32.78 -3.62 40.70
N ASP A 69 33.62 -4.42 41.35
CA ASP A 69 34.41 -3.99 42.49
C ASP A 69 35.52 -2.99 42.13
N GLN A 70 36.11 -3.11 40.94
CA GLN A 70 37.26 -2.30 40.53
C GLN A 70 36.88 -0.98 39.84
N SER A 71 35.63 -0.82 39.39
CA SER A 71 35.28 0.21 38.40
C SER A 71 33.97 0.96 38.68
N ALA A 72 33.73 1.37 39.94
CA ALA A 72 32.52 2.10 40.35
C ALA A 72 32.21 3.35 39.49
N LEU A 73 33.24 4.08 39.05
CA LEU A 73 33.07 5.26 38.20
C LEU A 73 32.62 4.88 36.77
N LEU A 74 33.14 3.80 36.20
CA LEU A 74 32.69 3.28 34.90
C LEU A 74 31.26 2.74 34.98
N ILE A 75 30.83 2.22 36.13
CA ILE A 75 29.44 1.81 36.35
C ILE A 75 28.50 3.00 36.36
N LEU A 76 28.85 4.09 37.03
CA LEU A 76 28.03 5.31 37.04
C LEU A 76 27.91 5.92 35.63
N VAL A 77 29.02 5.99 34.91
CA VAL A 77 29.03 6.46 33.51
C VAL A 77 28.24 5.50 32.61
N GLY A 78 28.43 4.19 32.77
CA GLY A 78 27.74 3.14 32.03
C GLY A 78 26.23 3.14 32.26
N ALA A 79 25.77 3.38 33.49
CA ALA A 79 24.36 3.51 33.85
C ALA A 79 23.70 4.70 33.12
N TYR A 80 24.40 5.84 33.03
CA TYR A 80 23.93 6.98 32.25
C TYR A 80 23.89 6.67 30.75
N ILE A 81 24.97 6.08 30.21
CA ILE A 81 25.05 5.66 28.80
C ILE A 81 23.93 4.67 28.45
N TYR A 82 23.63 3.71 29.33
CA TYR A 82 22.53 2.76 29.15
C TYR A 82 21.18 3.46 28.95
N ILE A 83 20.84 4.44 29.80
CA ILE A 83 19.60 5.20 29.68
C ILE A 83 19.55 5.95 28.35
N VAL A 84 20.66 6.59 27.96
CA VAL A 84 20.77 7.31 26.69
C VAL A 84 20.60 6.37 25.49
N LEU A 85 21.27 5.21 25.50
CA LEU A 85 21.21 4.22 24.43
C LEU A 85 19.80 3.63 24.29
N ILE A 86 19.14 3.24 25.38
CA ILE A 86 17.77 2.71 25.28
C ILE A 86 16.80 3.77 24.78
N LYS A 87 16.93 5.04 25.22
CA LYS A 87 16.11 6.13 24.68
C LYS A 87 16.36 6.32 23.19
N ALA A 88 17.62 6.28 22.74
CA ALA A 88 17.97 6.39 21.34
C ALA A 88 17.42 5.23 20.51
N ILE A 89 17.56 3.98 20.98
CA ILE A 89 17.00 2.79 20.33
C ILE A 89 15.47 2.90 20.22
N TYR A 90 14.79 3.29 21.31
CA TYR A 90 13.33 3.51 21.29
C TYR A 90 12.94 4.59 20.28
N ALA A 91 13.66 5.71 20.25
CA ALA A 91 13.41 6.80 19.31
C ALA A 91 13.60 6.35 17.85
N LEU A 92 14.64 5.57 17.57
CA LEU A 92 14.89 4.97 16.25
C LEU A 92 13.76 4.03 15.83
N ILE A 93 13.33 3.15 16.72
CA ILE A 93 12.21 2.23 16.46
C ILE A 93 10.92 3.04 16.21
N LYS A 94 10.67 4.07 17.02
CA LYS A 94 9.50 4.94 16.88
C LYS A 94 9.52 5.68 15.55
N ASP A 95 10.64 6.26 15.16
CA ASP A 95 10.75 6.98 13.90
C ASP A 95 10.63 6.05 12.69
N TYR A 96 11.28 4.88 12.75
CA TYR A 96 11.13 3.82 11.75
C TYR A 96 9.69 3.32 11.62
N SER A 97 8.91 3.36 12.70
CA SER A 97 7.51 2.92 12.70
C SER A 97 6.55 3.92 12.02
N LYS A 98 6.95 5.18 11.83
CA LYS A 98 6.08 6.21 11.25
C LYS A 98 5.78 5.94 9.77
N PRO A 99 4.60 6.37 9.27
CA PRO A 99 4.31 6.36 7.85
C PRO A 99 5.28 7.30 7.11
N SER A 100 5.61 6.97 5.86
CA SER A 100 6.56 7.75 5.07
C SER A 100 6.01 9.08 4.53
N ARG A 101 4.68 9.19 4.48
CA ARG A 101 3.91 10.39 4.16
C ARG A 101 2.62 10.34 4.97
N GLU A 102 2.33 11.42 5.68
CA GLU A 102 1.03 11.63 6.32
C GLU A 102 0.09 12.29 5.30
N LEU A 103 -1.18 11.87 5.28
CA LEU A 103 -2.19 12.49 4.43
C LEU A 103 -2.70 13.77 5.09
N SER A 104 -2.74 14.85 4.31
CA SER A 104 -3.43 16.06 4.74
C SER A 104 -4.95 15.85 4.72
N VAL A 105 -5.69 16.72 5.42
CA VAL A 105 -7.17 16.73 5.34
C VAL A 105 -7.64 16.94 3.90
N SER A 106 -6.93 17.79 3.14
CA SER A 106 -7.22 18.02 1.72
C SER A 106 -7.09 16.74 0.89
N ASP A 107 -6.06 15.93 1.15
CA ASP A 107 -5.84 14.66 0.44
C ASP A 107 -6.97 13.67 0.72
N ILE A 108 -7.40 13.56 1.99
CA ILE A 108 -8.50 12.68 2.40
C ILE A 108 -9.80 13.12 1.72
N LEU A 109 -10.07 14.43 1.68
CA LEU A 109 -11.24 14.97 0.98
C LEU A 109 -11.19 14.71 -0.53
N ALA A 110 -10.02 14.82 -1.16
CA ALA A 110 -9.84 14.51 -2.58
C ALA A 110 -10.14 13.03 -2.88
N ILE A 111 -9.63 12.12 -2.05
CA ILE A 111 -9.89 10.68 -2.17
C ILE A 111 -11.39 10.38 -1.99
N ASN A 112 -12.01 10.92 -0.93
CA ASN A 112 -13.44 10.73 -0.67
C ASN A 112 -14.29 11.26 -1.82
N LYS A 113 -14.03 12.49 -2.29
CA LYS A 113 -14.74 13.08 -3.43
C LYS A 113 -14.60 12.24 -4.70
N ALA A 114 -13.41 11.70 -4.96
CA ALA A 114 -13.16 10.84 -6.10
C ALA A 114 -13.97 9.53 -6.05
N LEU A 115 -14.17 8.96 -4.86
CA LEU A 115 -15.04 7.79 -4.64
C LEU A 115 -16.53 8.16 -4.71
N GLU A 116 -16.92 9.31 -4.17
CA GLU A 116 -18.30 9.81 -4.18
C GLU A 116 -18.81 10.13 -5.58
N ILE A 117 -17.95 10.60 -6.50
CA ILE A 117 -18.35 10.85 -7.90
C ILE A 117 -18.95 9.59 -8.53
N VAL A 118 -18.32 8.44 -8.31
CA VAL A 118 -18.76 7.14 -8.87
C VAL A 118 -20.10 6.73 -8.26
N VAL A 119 -20.22 6.85 -6.94
CA VAL A 119 -21.48 6.53 -6.23
C VAL A 119 -22.61 7.45 -6.66
N THR A 120 -22.33 8.76 -6.80
CA THR A 120 -23.31 9.77 -7.20
C THR A 120 -23.83 9.50 -8.62
N ASP A 121 -22.93 9.14 -9.54
CA ASP A 121 -23.30 8.77 -10.90
C ASP A 121 -24.21 7.53 -10.95
N LYS A 122 -23.89 6.50 -10.14
CA LYS A 122 -24.75 5.32 -9.97
C LYS A 122 -26.11 5.67 -9.35
N TYR A 123 -26.12 6.51 -8.32
CA TYR A 123 -27.34 6.99 -7.67
C TYR A 123 -28.24 7.75 -8.65
N LYS A 124 -27.69 8.63 -9.49
CA LYS A 124 -28.46 9.36 -10.51
C LYS A 124 -29.18 8.42 -11.47
N ARG A 125 -28.45 7.45 -12.06
CA ARG A 125 -29.05 6.45 -12.96
C ARG A 125 -30.16 5.66 -12.29
N MET A 126 -29.93 5.17 -11.07
CA MET A 126 -30.93 4.41 -10.33
C MET A 126 -32.15 5.27 -9.99
N SER A 127 -31.94 6.51 -9.56
CA SER A 127 -33.02 7.43 -9.20
C SER A 127 -33.87 7.83 -10.40
N GLU A 128 -33.26 8.00 -11.58
CA GLU A 128 -33.96 8.29 -12.83
C GLU A 128 -34.87 7.13 -13.25
N GLU A 129 -34.35 5.90 -13.23
CA GLU A 129 -35.15 4.72 -13.56
C GLU A 129 -36.23 4.46 -12.51
N ALA A 130 -35.97 4.70 -11.22
CA ALA A 130 -36.99 4.61 -10.17
C ALA A 130 -38.12 5.64 -10.36
N LYS A 131 -37.79 6.86 -10.80
CA LYS A 131 -38.80 7.89 -11.13
C LYS A 131 -39.65 7.49 -12.34
N LEU A 132 -39.07 6.83 -13.35
CA LEU A 132 -39.80 6.31 -14.50
C LEU A 132 -40.70 5.13 -14.09
N ALA A 133 -40.17 4.24 -13.26
CA ALA A 133 -40.90 3.10 -12.71
C ALA A 133 -42.19 3.52 -11.99
N ASN A 134 -42.13 4.56 -11.15
CA ASN A 134 -43.31 5.07 -10.43
C ASN A 134 -44.40 5.66 -11.36
N LYS A 135 -44.07 5.97 -12.62
CA LYS A 135 -45.00 6.58 -13.59
C LYS A 135 -45.57 5.57 -14.59
N GLN A 136 -45.01 4.35 -14.66
CA GLN A 136 -45.37 3.35 -15.66
C GLN A 136 -46.01 2.14 -14.99
N PRO A 137 -47.17 1.66 -15.46
CA PRO A 137 -47.88 0.54 -14.83
C PRO A 137 -47.17 -0.81 -15.00
N ASN A 138 -46.34 -0.97 -16.03
CA ASN A 138 -45.57 -2.17 -16.29
C ASN A 138 -44.13 -1.81 -16.68
N ILE A 139 -43.16 -2.48 -16.06
CA ILE A 139 -41.73 -2.23 -16.27
C ILE A 139 -41.06 -3.55 -16.63
N CYS A 140 -40.23 -3.54 -17.68
CA CYS A 140 -39.44 -4.71 -18.05
C CYS A 140 -38.18 -4.78 -17.19
N ALA A 141 -38.11 -5.78 -16.30
CA ALA A 141 -36.98 -5.98 -15.40
C ALA A 141 -35.63 -6.06 -16.13
N ALA A 142 -35.57 -6.77 -17.27
CA ALA A 142 -34.34 -6.92 -18.06
C ALA A 142 -33.87 -5.58 -18.67
N GLN A 143 -34.80 -4.78 -19.20
CA GLN A 143 -34.47 -3.46 -19.75
C GLN A 143 -34.03 -2.49 -18.65
N THR A 144 -34.74 -2.47 -17.52
CA THR A 144 -34.36 -1.65 -16.36
C THR A 144 -32.99 -2.04 -15.83
N PHE A 145 -32.72 -3.35 -15.69
CA PHE A 145 -31.41 -3.84 -15.26
C PHE A 145 -30.29 -3.40 -16.20
N SER A 146 -30.49 -3.51 -17.52
CA SER A 146 -29.51 -3.06 -18.52
C SER A 146 -29.26 -1.54 -18.50
N LYS A 147 -30.27 -0.74 -18.13
CA LYS A 147 -30.12 0.71 -18.00
C LYS A 147 -29.37 1.13 -16.74
N ILE A 148 -29.70 0.55 -15.58
CA ILE A 148 -29.06 0.92 -14.30
C ILE A 148 -27.64 0.34 -14.17
N THR A 149 -27.40 -0.84 -14.75
CA THR A 149 -26.14 -1.59 -14.61
C THR A 149 -25.21 -1.27 -15.80
N LYS A 150 -24.29 -0.33 -15.59
CA LYS A 150 -23.28 0.11 -16.57
C LYS A 150 -21.85 -0.09 -16.04
N PRO A 151 -21.39 -1.33 -15.84
CA PRO A 151 -20.10 -1.61 -15.18
C PRO A 151 -18.92 -1.02 -15.94
N GLU A 152 -18.96 -1.01 -17.28
CA GLU A 152 -17.90 -0.46 -18.12
C GLU A 152 -17.73 1.06 -17.89
N GLN A 153 -18.85 1.79 -17.80
CA GLN A 153 -18.84 3.23 -17.49
C GLN A 153 -18.33 3.50 -16.06
N GLN A 154 -18.71 2.67 -15.09
CA GLN A 154 -18.23 2.80 -13.71
C GLN A 154 -16.73 2.54 -13.60
N ILE A 155 -16.23 1.52 -14.29
CA ILE A 155 -14.79 1.23 -14.35
C ILE A 155 -14.03 2.42 -14.94
N ALA A 156 -14.49 2.98 -16.06
CA ALA A 156 -13.86 4.16 -16.66
C ALA A 156 -13.83 5.36 -15.69
N LEU A 157 -14.93 5.64 -14.98
CA LEU A 157 -14.99 6.69 -13.97
C LEU A 157 -14.03 6.43 -12.80
N LEU A 158 -13.91 5.19 -12.34
CA LEU A 158 -12.95 4.80 -11.30
C LEU A 158 -11.52 5.06 -11.74
N ILE A 159 -11.15 4.72 -12.97
CA ILE A 159 -9.82 4.97 -13.53
C ILE A 159 -9.53 6.47 -13.64
N ALA A 160 -10.50 7.26 -14.10
CA ALA A 160 -10.36 8.72 -14.13
C ALA A 160 -10.23 9.33 -12.72
N SER A 161 -10.97 8.80 -11.75
CA SER A 161 -10.87 9.21 -10.35
C SER A 161 -9.52 8.88 -9.73
N ILE A 162 -8.91 7.72 -10.03
CA ILE A 162 -7.55 7.40 -9.60
C ILE A 162 -6.57 8.45 -10.11
N LYS A 163 -6.63 8.81 -11.41
CA LYS A 163 -5.77 9.85 -11.98
C LYS A 163 -5.88 11.16 -11.19
N ARG A 164 -7.11 11.63 -10.95
CA ARG A 164 -7.36 12.88 -10.19
C ARG A 164 -6.77 12.84 -8.79
N VAL A 165 -6.87 11.69 -8.10
CA VAL A 165 -6.26 11.53 -6.77
C VAL A 165 -4.74 11.65 -6.84
N PHE A 166 -4.10 10.97 -7.80
CA PHE A 166 -2.64 11.04 -7.93
C PHE A 166 -2.15 12.42 -8.39
N GLU A 167 -2.91 13.11 -9.25
CA GLU A 167 -2.64 14.51 -9.62
C GLU A 167 -2.78 15.45 -8.43
N HIS A 168 -3.78 15.26 -7.55
CA HIS A 168 -3.95 16.05 -6.33
C HIS A 168 -2.85 15.80 -5.31
N LEU A 169 -2.39 14.54 -5.18
CA LEU A 169 -1.33 14.17 -4.25
C LEU A 169 0.06 14.62 -4.70
N ASP A 170 0.23 14.99 -5.97
CA ASP A 170 1.50 15.44 -6.51
C ASP A 170 1.65 16.95 -6.42
N GLU A 171 2.69 17.40 -5.73
CA GLU A 171 3.00 18.83 -5.57
C GLU A 171 3.67 19.42 -6.83
N ASN A 172 4.09 18.57 -7.76
CA ASN A 172 4.94 18.95 -8.89
C ASN A 172 4.19 19.10 -10.22
N ASN A 173 2.85 19.13 -10.23
CA ASN A 173 2.05 19.19 -11.46
C ASN A 173 2.48 18.15 -12.51
N THR A 174 2.72 16.91 -12.07
CA THR A 174 3.05 15.78 -12.92
C THR A 174 1.82 15.38 -13.73
N LEU A 175 2.02 15.06 -15.01
CA LEU A 175 0.98 14.47 -15.83
C LEU A 175 0.96 12.96 -15.61
N PHE A 176 -0.15 12.48 -15.07
CA PHE A 176 -0.37 11.05 -14.85
C PHE A 176 -1.23 10.43 -15.96
N ARG A 177 -0.83 9.22 -16.36
CA ARG A 177 -1.64 8.31 -17.17
C ARG A 177 -1.99 7.10 -16.33
N VAL A 178 -3.26 6.74 -16.30
CA VAL A 178 -3.76 5.58 -15.55
C VAL A 178 -4.40 4.61 -16.52
N GLY A 179 -4.12 3.33 -16.37
CA GLY A 179 -4.66 2.26 -17.19
C GLY A 179 -5.14 1.10 -16.33
N LEU A 180 -6.12 0.37 -16.83
CA LEU A 180 -6.62 -0.87 -16.26
C LEU A 180 -6.45 -1.99 -17.27
N LEU A 181 -5.59 -2.93 -16.93
CA LEU A 181 -5.24 -4.05 -17.78
C LEU A 181 -5.94 -5.31 -17.26
N ARG A 182 -6.74 -5.97 -18.09
CA ARG A 182 -7.35 -7.27 -17.78
C ARG A 182 -6.28 -8.36 -17.80
N VAL A 183 -6.40 -9.28 -16.85
CA VAL A 183 -5.54 -10.45 -16.71
C VAL A 183 -6.39 -11.71 -16.80
N SER A 184 -6.02 -12.63 -17.68
CA SER A 184 -6.57 -13.97 -17.74
C SER A 184 -5.45 -14.99 -17.75
N ASN A 185 -5.60 -16.07 -16.98
CA ASN A 185 -4.58 -17.11 -16.82
C ASN A 185 -3.18 -16.54 -16.47
N SER A 186 -3.16 -15.57 -15.56
CA SER A 186 -1.94 -14.85 -15.12
C SER A 186 -1.19 -14.11 -16.23
N LYS A 187 -1.84 -13.84 -17.36
CA LYS A 187 -1.29 -13.06 -18.47
C LYS A 187 -2.18 -11.85 -18.78
N PRO A 188 -1.58 -10.68 -19.05
CA PRO A 188 -2.31 -9.55 -19.59
C PRO A 188 -3.00 -9.85 -20.91
N THR A 189 -4.25 -9.41 -21.07
CA THR A 189 -5.04 -9.69 -22.28
C THR A 189 -5.55 -8.44 -22.97
N ASP A 190 -6.03 -7.43 -22.23
CA ASP A 190 -6.74 -6.29 -22.82
C ASP A 190 -6.67 -5.03 -21.94
N TRP A 191 -6.68 -3.85 -22.57
CA TRP A 191 -6.81 -2.56 -21.90
C TRP A 191 -8.28 -2.18 -21.77
N VAL A 192 -8.86 -2.42 -20.59
CA VAL A 192 -10.31 -2.23 -20.36
C VAL A 192 -10.68 -0.76 -20.22
N ALA A 193 -9.80 0.03 -19.61
CA ALA A 193 -9.99 1.46 -19.42
C ALA A 193 -8.64 2.15 -19.28
N PHE A 194 -8.56 3.41 -19.71
CA PHE A 194 -7.39 4.24 -19.53
C PHE A 194 -7.78 5.72 -19.53
N GLU A 195 -6.98 6.53 -18.86
CA GLU A 195 -7.13 7.98 -18.76
C GLU A 195 -5.75 8.65 -18.78
N PRO A 196 -5.54 9.72 -19.57
CA PRO A 196 -6.50 10.37 -20.45
C PRO A 196 -6.75 9.60 -21.74
N ILE A 197 -7.99 9.65 -22.24
CA ILE A 197 -8.39 9.00 -23.51
C ILE A 197 -7.53 9.48 -24.70
N SER A 198 -7.08 10.74 -24.67
CA SER A 198 -6.23 11.33 -25.72
C SER A 198 -4.83 10.70 -25.80
N HIS A 199 -4.41 9.95 -24.79
CA HIS A 199 -3.10 9.32 -24.74
C HIS A 199 -3.23 7.84 -24.34
N PRO A 200 -3.71 6.98 -25.26
CA PRO A 200 -3.85 5.55 -24.99
C PRO A 200 -2.50 4.89 -24.64
N PRO A 201 -2.52 3.78 -23.90
CA PRO A 201 -1.34 2.96 -23.68
C PRO A 201 -0.66 2.60 -25.00
N ARG A 202 0.65 2.83 -25.09
CA ARG A 202 1.43 2.58 -26.31
C ARG A 202 1.87 1.13 -26.47
N THR A 203 1.82 0.36 -25.39
CA THR A 203 2.34 -1.00 -25.33
C THR A 203 1.17 -1.97 -25.35
N GLU A 204 1.21 -2.93 -26.27
CA GLU A 204 0.17 -3.95 -26.40
C GLU A 204 0.14 -4.86 -25.16
N PRO A 205 -1.05 -5.28 -24.70
CA PRO A 205 -1.19 -6.18 -23.54
C PRO A 205 -0.27 -7.40 -23.61
N GLN A 206 -0.16 -8.05 -24.76
CA GLN A 206 0.62 -9.28 -24.93
C GLN A 206 2.11 -9.05 -24.68
N GLN A 207 2.65 -7.89 -25.06
CA GLN A 207 4.05 -7.53 -24.81
C GLN A 207 4.34 -7.37 -23.31
N LEU A 208 3.34 -6.92 -22.55
CA LEU A 208 3.45 -6.79 -21.09
C LEU A 208 3.52 -8.15 -20.37
N SER A 209 3.34 -9.28 -21.07
CA SER A 209 3.62 -10.62 -20.51
C SER A 209 5.12 -10.90 -20.33
N ALA A 210 6.00 -10.06 -20.87
CA ALA A 210 7.45 -10.24 -20.71
C ALA A 210 7.84 -10.27 -19.22
N PRO A 211 8.77 -11.15 -18.79
CA PRO A 211 9.20 -11.24 -17.39
C PRO A 211 9.77 -9.93 -16.83
N SER A 212 10.35 -9.11 -17.71
CA SER A 212 10.94 -7.82 -17.36
C SER A 212 9.93 -6.68 -17.27
N SER A 213 8.63 -6.91 -17.51
CA SER A 213 7.62 -5.85 -17.44
C SER A 213 7.20 -5.59 -15.99
N THR A 214 6.86 -4.33 -15.69
CA THR A 214 6.34 -3.92 -14.37
C THR A 214 5.04 -4.66 -14.03
N VAL A 215 4.22 -4.92 -15.06
CA VAL A 215 2.95 -5.62 -14.97
C VAL A 215 3.17 -7.09 -14.57
N SER A 216 4.05 -7.81 -15.27
CA SER A 216 4.40 -9.19 -14.96
C SER A 216 5.01 -9.32 -13.57
N ALA A 217 5.86 -8.37 -13.17
CA ALA A 217 6.40 -8.31 -11.83
C ALA A 217 5.31 -8.16 -10.76
N ALA A 218 4.34 -7.26 -10.98
CA ALA A 218 3.19 -7.08 -10.09
C ALA A 218 2.31 -8.34 -10.02
N ILE A 219 2.05 -8.98 -11.16
CA ILE A 219 1.29 -10.25 -11.22
C ILE A 219 2.00 -11.35 -10.43
N LYS A 220 3.30 -11.55 -10.67
CA LYS A 220 4.11 -12.58 -10.02
C LYS A 220 4.21 -12.37 -8.50
N ARG A 221 4.41 -11.13 -8.07
CA ARG A 221 4.59 -10.78 -6.65
C ARG A 221 3.26 -10.67 -5.89
N LYS A 222 2.13 -10.53 -6.60
CA LYS A 222 0.81 -10.21 -6.03
C LYS A 222 0.85 -8.97 -5.12
N SER A 223 1.73 -8.02 -5.43
CA SER A 223 1.95 -6.80 -4.65
C SER A 223 2.20 -5.63 -5.60
N ILE A 224 2.07 -4.41 -5.06
CA ILE A 224 2.46 -3.21 -5.81
C ILE A 224 3.93 -3.29 -6.24
N VAL A 225 4.23 -2.79 -7.42
CA VAL A 225 5.60 -2.57 -7.92
C VAL A 225 5.72 -1.10 -8.29
N VAL A 226 6.77 -0.44 -7.78
CA VAL A 226 7.05 0.97 -8.04
C VAL A 226 8.41 1.07 -8.73
N ILE A 227 8.43 1.77 -9.87
CA ILE A 227 9.61 2.14 -10.63
C ILE A 227 9.76 3.65 -10.50
N GLU A 228 10.78 4.11 -9.79
CA GLU A 228 10.97 5.55 -9.53
C GLU A 228 11.58 6.28 -10.72
N ASP A 229 12.40 5.59 -11.51
CA ASP A 229 13.09 6.14 -12.68
C ASP A 229 13.16 5.06 -13.76
N ILE A 230 12.41 5.29 -14.85
CA ILE A 230 12.34 4.35 -15.97
C ILE A 230 13.68 4.18 -16.71
N GLN A 231 14.49 5.25 -16.81
CA GLN A 231 15.78 5.19 -17.50
C GLN A 231 16.81 4.44 -16.67
N ASN A 232 16.81 4.66 -15.35
CA ASN A 232 17.64 3.88 -14.43
C ASN A 232 17.24 2.39 -14.43
N GLU A 233 15.95 2.07 -14.54
CA GLU A 233 15.50 0.68 -14.63
C GLU A 233 15.96 0.02 -15.95
N LEU A 234 15.92 0.75 -17.07
CA LEU A 234 16.35 0.29 -18.39
C LEU A 234 17.88 0.10 -18.50
N SER A 235 18.67 0.92 -17.78
CA SER A 235 20.14 0.88 -17.83
C SER A 235 20.75 -0.29 -17.05
N LYS A 236 19.98 -1.01 -16.21
CA LYS A 236 20.46 -2.16 -15.44
C LYS A 236 21.09 -3.22 -16.34
N SER A 237 22.36 -3.56 -16.10
CA SER A 237 23.11 -4.53 -16.91
C SER A 237 22.49 -5.93 -16.92
N ASN A 238 21.95 -6.38 -15.78
CA ASN A 238 21.28 -7.65 -15.66
C ASN A 238 19.81 -7.55 -16.08
N LYS A 239 19.47 -8.14 -17.23
CA LYS A 239 18.11 -8.16 -17.80
C LYS A 239 17.09 -8.85 -16.88
N ASP A 240 17.50 -9.85 -16.11
CA ASP A 240 16.60 -10.60 -15.21
C ASP A 240 16.19 -9.80 -13.96
N LYS A 241 16.95 -8.73 -13.65
CA LYS A 241 16.63 -7.81 -12.54
C LYS A 241 15.79 -6.61 -12.97
N ARG A 242 15.55 -6.44 -14.28
CA ARG A 242 14.73 -5.36 -14.81
C ARG A 242 13.26 -5.65 -14.55
N ASN A 243 12.53 -4.64 -14.08
CA ASN A 243 11.08 -4.68 -13.91
C ASN A 243 10.41 -3.56 -14.73
N PHE A 244 11.05 -3.07 -15.79
CA PHE A 244 10.45 -2.16 -16.76
C PHE A 244 10.79 -2.63 -18.18
N LEU A 245 9.78 -2.64 -19.05
CA LEU A 245 9.90 -3.02 -20.46
C LEU A 245 10.08 -1.75 -21.29
N GLU A 246 11.10 -1.71 -22.14
CA GLU A 246 11.36 -0.57 -23.03
C GLU A 246 10.14 -0.30 -23.94
N GLY A 247 9.58 -1.34 -24.57
CA GLY A 247 8.38 -1.21 -25.40
C GLY A 247 8.54 -0.10 -26.45
N ASN A 248 7.62 0.87 -26.44
CA ASN A 248 7.62 2.07 -27.29
C ASN A 248 8.14 3.33 -26.55
N THR A 249 8.94 3.15 -25.50
CA THR A 249 9.56 4.23 -24.73
C THR A 249 10.70 4.86 -25.53
N GLN A 250 10.75 6.18 -25.61
CA GLN A 250 11.82 6.88 -26.31
C GLN A 250 13.06 7.04 -25.41
N LYS A 251 14.26 7.14 -26.02
CA LYS A 251 15.53 7.30 -25.28
C LYS A 251 15.60 8.55 -24.37
N GLY A 252 14.71 9.53 -24.58
CA GLY A 252 14.60 10.73 -23.76
C GLY A 252 13.45 10.71 -22.74
N ASP A 253 12.60 9.68 -22.75
CA ASP A 253 11.43 9.64 -21.87
C ASP A 253 11.88 9.59 -20.41
N GLN A 254 11.39 10.51 -19.59
CA GLN A 254 11.55 10.49 -18.15
C GLN A 254 10.23 10.06 -17.52
N GLY A 255 10.30 9.38 -16.39
CA GLY A 255 9.07 8.95 -15.73
C GLY A 255 9.29 8.02 -14.57
N SER A 256 8.18 7.74 -13.91
CA SER A 256 8.03 6.72 -12.89
C SER A 256 6.73 5.95 -13.14
N GLN A 257 6.65 4.72 -12.64
CA GLN A 257 5.51 3.84 -12.87
C GLN A 257 5.13 3.06 -11.62
N ILE A 258 3.83 2.89 -11.40
CA ILE A 258 3.23 1.94 -10.46
C ILE A 258 2.46 0.88 -11.24
N CYS A 259 2.60 -0.37 -10.82
CA CYS A 259 1.66 -1.44 -11.15
C CYS A 259 1.09 -2.03 -9.87
N TYR A 260 -0.24 -2.06 -9.76
CA TYR A 260 -0.96 -2.61 -8.61
C TYR A 260 -1.90 -3.73 -9.07
N PRO A 261 -1.70 -4.98 -8.61
CA PRO A 261 -2.56 -6.09 -8.99
C PRO A 261 -3.85 -6.11 -8.15
N ILE A 262 -5.00 -6.23 -8.83
CA ILE A 262 -6.30 -6.44 -8.19
C ILE A 262 -6.53 -7.95 -8.05
N VAL A 263 -6.49 -8.44 -6.82
CA VAL A 263 -6.77 -9.84 -6.48
C VAL A 263 -8.25 -10.00 -6.19
N HIS A 264 -8.92 -10.89 -6.90
CA HIS A 264 -10.33 -11.20 -6.65
C HIS A 264 -10.49 -11.96 -5.34
N ALA A 265 -11.39 -11.47 -4.49
CA ALA A 265 -11.56 -12.00 -3.14
C ALA A 265 -11.99 -13.47 -3.12
N SER A 266 -12.82 -13.91 -4.07
CA SER A 266 -13.34 -15.29 -4.05
C SER A 266 -12.43 -16.32 -4.72
N THR A 267 -11.59 -15.90 -5.68
CA THR A 267 -10.74 -16.83 -6.45
C THR A 267 -9.27 -16.75 -6.06
N GLY A 268 -8.84 -15.68 -5.39
CA GLY A 268 -7.42 -15.41 -5.10
C GLY A 268 -6.56 -15.18 -6.34
N LYS A 269 -7.19 -15.08 -7.52
CA LYS A 269 -6.55 -14.81 -8.81
C LYS A 269 -6.51 -13.31 -9.08
N ILE A 270 -5.54 -12.88 -9.88
CA ILE A 270 -5.45 -11.49 -10.34
C ILE A 270 -6.32 -11.35 -11.57
N GLU A 271 -7.30 -10.45 -11.52
CA GLU A 271 -8.22 -10.17 -12.63
C GLU A 271 -7.81 -8.92 -13.39
N TYR A 272 -7.18 -7.97 -12.70
CA TYR A 272 -6.74 -6.72 -13.28
C TYR A 272 -5.40 -6.26 -12.71
N VAL A 273 -4.71 -5.42 -13.46
CA VAL A 273 -3.59 -4.61 -12.97
C VAL A 273 -3.89 -3.15 -13.26
N ILE A 274 -3.89 -2.32 -12.22
CA ILE A 274 -3.90 -0.86 -12.36
C ILE A 274 -2.47 -0.43 -12.67
N THR A 275 -2.29 0.32 -13.73
CA THR A 275 -1.01 0.94 -14.11
C THR A 275 -1.10 2.44 -13.96
N ILE A 276 -0.13 3.08 -13.31
CA ILE A 276 -0.05 4.54 -13.20
C ILE A 276 1.34 4.95 -13.67
N ALA A 277 1.43 5.82 -14.66
CA ALA A 277 2.67 6.34 -15.18
C ALA A 277 2.70 7.86 -15.02
N GLY A 278 3.73 8.38 -14.35
CA GLY A 278 4.00 9.81 -14.28
C GLY A 278 5.10 10.19 -15.27
N ASN A 279 4.99 11.37 -15.89
CA ASN A 279 5.95 11.86 -16.88
C ASN A 279 7.22 12.48 -16.27
N LYS A 280 7.44 12.34 -14.97
CA LYS A 280 8.63 12.82 -14.24
C LYS A 280 9.26 11.69 -13.46
N LYS A 281 10.59 11.69 -13.37
CA LYS A 281 11.31 10.79 -12.47
C LYS A 281 10.98 11.12 -11.02
N ALA A 282 10.96 10.10 -10.17
CA ALA A 282 10.72 10.18 -8.73
C ALA A 282 9.40 10.86 -8.29
N CYS A 283 8.43 11.08 -9.19
CA CYS A 283 7.09 11.54 -8.78
C CYS A 283 6.26 10.41 -8.13
N LEU A 284 6.59 9.15 -8.42
CA LEU A 284 6.12 7.97 -7.71
C LEU A 284 7.32 7.29 -7.05
N THR A 285 7.33 7.24 -5.71
CA THR A 285 8.47 6.70 -4.95
C THR A 285 8.11 5.44 -4.18
N SER A 286 9.03 4.48 -4.14
CA SER A 286 8.89 3.24 -3.36
C SER A 286 8.69 3.51 -1.87
N LYS A 287 9.25 4.64 -1.38
CA LYS A 287 9.03 5.15 -0.02
C LYS A 287 7.54 5.26 0.31
N HIS A 288 6.69 5.63 -0.65
CA HIS A 288 5.24 5.82 -0.47
C HIS A 288 4.38 4.63 -0.95
N ALA A 289 5.00 3.48 -1.25
CA ALA A 289 4.29 2.31 -1.79
C ALA A 289 3.13 1.83 -0.89
N GLU A 290 3.28 1.91 0.43
CA GLU A 290 2.22 1.55 1.39
C GLU A 290 1.00 2.46 1.23
N LEU A 291 1.23 3.77 1.13
CA LEU A 291 0.17 4.75 0.92
C LEU A 291 -0.53 4.54 -0.42
N TYR A 292 0.24 4.37 -1.50
CA TYR A 292 -0.34 4.11 -2.82
C TYR A 292 -1.19 2.85 -2.82
N SER A 293 -0.74 1.79 -2.14
CA SER A 293 -1.49 0.54 -2.03
C SER A 293 -2.79 0.72 -1.27
N TRP A 294 -2.76 1.46 -0.15
CA TRP A 294 -3.96 1.75 0.62
C TRP A 294 -4.99 2.54 -0.20
N ILE A 295 -4.53 3.55 -0.96
CA ILE A 295 -5.40 4.33 -1.87
C ILE A 295 -6.01 3.40 -2.92
N LEU A 296 -5.17 2.64 -3.62
CA LEU A 296 -5.59 1.79 -4.74
C LEU A 296 -6.49 0.65 -4.31
N GLU A 297 -6.35 0.14 -3.08
CA GLU A 297 -7.23 -0.86 -2.50
C GLU A 297 -8.69 -0.37 -2.43
N GLN A 298 -8.92 0.91 -2.12
CA GLN A 298 -10.28 1.48 -2.06
C GLN A 298 -10.98 1.48 -3.43
N PHE A 299 -10.20 1.70 -4.50
CA PHE A 299 -10.69 1.63 -5.88
C PHE A 299 -10.80 0.19 -6.36
N ALA A 300 -9.84 -0.66 -6.00
CA ALA A 300 -9.79 -2.06 -6.39
C ALA A 300 -11.04 -2.82 -5.92
N LEU A 301 -11.50 -2.60 -4.68
CA LEU A 301 -12.74 -3.18 -4.18
C LEU A 301 -13.96 -2.84 -5.07
N ARG A 302 -14.06 -1.59 -5.53
CA ARG A 302 -15.15 -1.13 -6.40
C ARG A 302 -15.00 -1.66 -7.83
N ILE A 303 -13.79 -1.71 -8.36
CA ILE A 303 -13.51 -2.32 -9.67
C ILE A 303 -13.90 -3.81 -9.66
N SER A 304 -13.53 -4.56 -8.61
CA SER A 304 -13.92 -5.97 -8.46
C SER A 304 -15.43 -6.17 -8.37
N LEU A 305 -16.15 -5.25 -7.72
CA LEU A 305 -17.62 -5.28 -7.68
C LEU A 305 -18.22 -5.07 -9.07
N GLU A 306 -17.76 -4.08 -9.81
CA GLU A 306 -18.25 -3.82 -11.17
C GLU A 306 -17.86 -4.95 -12.13
N HIS A 307 -16.70 -5.58 -11.94
CA HIS A 307 -16.35 -6.80 -12.68
C HIS A 307 -17.28 -7.97 -12.38
N SER A 308 -17.63 -8.18 -11.11
CA SER A 308 -18.60 -9.20 -10.72
C SER A 308 -19.96 -8.97 -11.40
N LEU A 309 -20.41 -7.71 -11.47
CA LEU A 309 -21.63 -7.33 -12.19
C LEU A 309 -21.52 -7.60 -13.70
N LEU A 310 -20.35 -7.36 -14.29
CA LEU A 310 -20.10 -7.65 -15.71
C LEU A 310 -20.20 -9.15 -16.00
N ILE A 311 -19.61 -10.01 -15.16
CA ILE A 311 -19.75 -11.47 -15.28
C ILE A 311 -21.21 -11.91 -15.15
N LEU A 312 -21.95 -11.35 -14.19
CA LEU A 312 -23.37 -11.68 -13.99
C LEU A 312 -24.22 -11.31 -15.21
N LYS A 313 -23.96 -10.13 -15.80
CA LYS A 313 -24.64 -9.65 -17.01
C LYS A 313 -24.33 -10.53 -18.22
N GLU A 314 -23.06 -10.88 -18.44
CA GLU A 314 -22.67 -11.77 -19.54
C GLU A 314 -23.35 -13.15 -19.44
N LYS A 315 -23.47 -13.70 -18.22
CA LYS A 315 -24.16 -14.97 -18.00
C LYS A 315 -25.69 -14.88 -18.15
N SER A 316 -26.30 -13.77 -17.72
CA SER A 316 -27.75 -13.58 -17.91
C SER A 316 -28.12 -13.46 -19.38
N ASP A 317 -27.28 -12.78 -20.17
CA ASP A 317 -27.52 -12.59 -21.60
C ASP A 317 -27.26 -13.86 -22.42
N ALA A 318 -26.38 -14.75 -21.94
CA ALA A 318 -26.08 -16.04 -22.57
C ALA A 318 -27.10 -17.15 -22.26
N THR A 319 -28.02 -16.94 -21.32
CA THR A 319 -29.08 -17.92 -21.03
C THR A 319 -30.17 -17.79 -22.10
N PRO A 320 -30.49 -18.84 -22.88
CA PRO A 320 -31.51 -18.73 -23.91
C PRO A 320 -32.84 -18.34 -23.26
N LYS A 321 -33.49 -17.31 -23.81
CA LYS A 321 -34.85 -16.93 -23.40
C LYS A 321 -35.73 -18.16 -23.59
N ALA A 322 -36.17 -18.78 -22.49
CA ALA A 322 -37.23 -19.77 -22.54
C ALA A 322 -38.44 -19.10 -23.22
N ALA A 323 -38.82 -19.65 -24.36
CA ALA A 323 -39.96 -19.22 -25.17
C ALA A 323 -41.28 -19.49 -24.43
#